data_AF-A0A8J5K6L3-F1
#
_entry.id   AF-A0A8J5K6L3-F1
#
_cell.length_a   1.000
_cell.length_b   1.000
_cell.length_c   1.000
_cell.angle_alpha   90.00
_cell.angle_beta   90.00
_cell.angle_gamma   90.00
#
_symmetry.space_group_name_H-M   'P 1'
#
loop_
_entity.id
_entity.type
_entity.pdbx_description
1 polymer ?
#
loop_
_entity_poly.entity_id
_entity_poly.type
_entity_poly.pdbx_seq_one_letter_code
_entity_poly.pdbx_strand_id
1 'polypeptide(L)'
;MTCSESKWKPSGEVESHCKQCEVFNDPHFWSFDRHRFDYHGECTYALTQEQFSQSPSFGVFAEFKKCYKVPSCVHKTIFKDNPKLVIKIGETGLNNPNIFNLLVNGETFTIPADNNAHRLKVKNLDHDVLVWRHGACVRILGSMGLVKCQNRIDVWAHKVLKGKIYGLCGTFDDNKNNDFTSRSKQQFPLQYLAPANFAESWKTQGGHCNAGKRKRSITEESEEVTNQCKKNPAEWNRLVAKCNQVVGGTASQGHKASTELSTSLIDACTFDLCMIKSGADNPEKEMSKWLGAVQEMTEERMEIEDLVEECNAAKGECDDSMETPVPPRFDPEAEPEPTTPEPTTPEPPVEPGRKAGFLTLEKNKPCFIFYCCADAIDFN
;
A
#
# COMPACT_ATOMS: atom_id res chain seq x y z
N MET A 1 -2.29 11.31 -9.97
CA MET A 1 -1.20 11.30 -10.98
C MET A 1 -1.48 12.39 -12.01
N THR A 2 -0.48 13.13 -12.48
CA THR A 2 -0.62 14.06 -13.61
C THR A 2 0.19 13.56 -14.81
N CYS A 3 -0.28 13.83 -16.03
CA CYS A 3 0.44 13.48 -17.26
C CYS A 3 0.74 14.75 -18.06
N SER A 4 2.02 14.98 -18.37
CA SER A 4 2.49 16.11 -19.17
C SER A 4 3.67 15.68 -20.03
N GLU A 5 3.72 16.11 -21.29
CA GLU A 5 4.77 15.71 -22.26
C GLU A 5 4.96 14.18 -22.40
N SER A 6 3.88 13.40 -22.31
CA SER A 6 3.91 11.92 -22.27
C SER A 6 4.66 11.31 -21.05
N LYS A 7 4.96 12.11 -20.02
CA LYS A 7 5.55 11.67 -18.76
C LYS A 7 4.48 11.71 -17.67
N TRP A 8 4.35 10.62 -16.93
CA TRP A 8 3.52 10.57 -15.73
C TRP A 8 4.32 11.08 -14.53
N LYS A 9 3.73 12.00 -13.77
CA LYS A 9 4.29 12.55 -12.54
C LYS A 9 3.38 12.21 -11.35
N PRO A 10 3.95 11.73 -10.22
CA PRO A 10 3.22 11.65 -8.96
C PRO A 10 2.66 13.02 -8.57
N SER A 11 1.39 13.06 -8.15
CA SER A 11 0.73 14.28 -7.67
C SER A 11 0.82 14.46 -6.15
N GLY A 12 1.39 13.50 -5.41
CA GLY A 12 1.40 13.47 -3.95
C GLY A 12 0.05 13.06 -3.32
N GLU A 13 -1.05 13.48 -3.92
CA GLU A 13 -2.42 13.20 -3.47
C GLU A 13 -2.79 11.70 -3.45
N VAL A 14 -3.46 11.30 -2.37
CA VAL A 14 -4.17 10.03 -2.23
C VAL A 14 -5.68 10.29 -2.23
N GLU A 15 -6.43 9.46 -2.94
CA GLU A 15 -7.90 9.53 -2.99
C GLU A 15 -8.51 9.15 -1.62
N SER A 16 -9.47 9.94 -1.13
CA SER A 16 -10.09 9.77 0.21
C SER A 16 -10.84 8.44 0.41
N HIS A 17 -11.05 7.70 -0.68
CA HIS A 17 -11.69 6.39 -0.70
C HIS A 17 -10.71 5.20 -0.70
N CYS A 18 -9.41 5.48 -0.64
CA CYS A 18 -8.37 4.46 -0.51
C CYS A 18 -8.04 4.20 0.97
N LYS A 19 -7.92 2.93 1.35
CA LYS A 19 -7.36 2.51 2.64
C LYS A 19 -6.01 1.83 2.47
N GLN A 20 -5.23 1.86 3.53
CA GLN A 20 -3.87 1.32 3.60
C GLN A 20 -3.80 0.14 4.57
N CYS A 21 -3.28 -0.99 4.09
CA CYS A 21 -2.68 -2.01 4.93
C CYS A 21 -1.17 -1.75 4.99
N GLU A 22 -0.57 -1.92 6.16
CA GLU A 22 0.85 -1.64 6.40
C GLU A 22 1.51 -2.90 6.97
N VAL A 23 2.71 -3.23 6.49
CA VAL A 23 3.55 -4.32 7.01
C VAL A 23 4.95 -3.79 7.17
N PHE A 24 5.49 -3.79 8.38
CA PHE A 24 6.80 -3.19 8.65
C PHE A 24 7.59 -3.91 9.76
N ASN A 25 8.91 -3.72 9.80
CA ASN A 25 9.82 -4.39 10.74
C ASN A 25 9.74 -5.93 10.64
N ASP A 26 9.85 -6.66 11.74
CA ASP A 26 9.68 -8.10 11.83
C ASP A 26 8.25 -8.48 12.18
N PRO A 27 7.45 -8.82 11.16
CA PRO A 27 6.50 -7.87 10.64
C PRO A 27 5.36 -7.57 11.64
N HIS A 28 5.25 -6.30 12.03
CA HIS A 28 3.99 -5.73 12.52
C HIS A 28 3.09 -5.43 11.32
N PHE A 29 1.79 -5.56 11.55
CA PHE A 29 0.74 -5.33 10.59
C PHE A 29 -0.22 -4.27 11.11
N TRP A 30 -0.69 -3.41 10.22
CA TRP A 30 -1.97 -2.73 10.37
C TRP A 30 -2.86 -3.20 9.22
N SER A 31 -4.01 -3.79 9.53
CA SER A 31 -5.01 -4.18 8.53
C SER A 31 -5.57 -2.95 7.79
N PHE A 32 -6.29 -3.19 6.68
CA PHE A 32 -7.03 -2.11 6.02
C PHE A 32 -8.03 -1.42 6.97
N ASP A 33 -8.60 -2.17 7.92
CA ASP A 33 -9.54 -1.67 8.91
C ASP A 33 -8.88 -1.28 10.26
N ARG A 34 -7.55 -1.10 10.22
CA ARG A 34 -6.69 -0.53 11.27
C ARG A 34 -6.66 -1.36 12.57
N HIS A 35 -6.85 -2.68 12.48
CA HIS A 35 -6.40 -3.60 13.54
C HIS A 35 -4.88 -3.74 13.49
N ARG A 36 -4.23 -3.64 14.64
CA ARG A 36 -2.76 -3.77 14.78
C ARG A 36 -2.41 -5.13 15.35
N PHE A 37 -1.46 -5.83 14.73
CA PHE A 37 -1.00 -7.14 15.21
C PHE A 37 0.37 -7.55 14.64
N ASP A 38 1.01 -8.54 15.25
CA ASP A 38 2.31 -9.07 14.82
C ASP A 38 2.19 -10.55 14.39
N TYR A 39 2.97 -10.95 13.38
CA TYR A 39 3.07 -12.36 12.97
C TYR A 39 4.39 -12.72 12.26
N HIS A 40 5.23 -13.52 12.92
CA HIS A 40 6.63 -13.79 12.51
C HIS A 40 6.85 -15.05 11.66
N GLY A 41 5.87 -15.46 10.86
CA GLY A 41 5.89 -16.75 10.16
C GLY A 41 6.89 -16.83 8.99
N GLU A 42 7.62 -17.95 8.86
CA GLU A 42 8.67 -18.14 7.82
C GLU A 42 8.14 -18.86 6.56
N CYS A 43 7.43 -18.15 5.69
CA CYS A 43 6.82 -18.68 4.45
C CYS A 43 6.39 -17.53 3.52
N THR A 44 5.83 -17.85 2.35
CA THR A 44 5.12 -16.90 1.49
C THR A 44 3.63 -16.86 1.88
N TYR A 45 3.11 -15.68 2.18
CA TYR A 45 1.71 -15.44 2.57
C TYR A 45 1.03 -14.44 1.64
N ALA A 46 -0.29 -14.57 1.50
CA ALA A 46 -1.11 -13.51 0.96
C ALA A 46 -1.26 -12.39 2.01
N LEU A 47 -0.72 -11.21 1.71
CA LEU A 47 -1.05 -10.00 2.45
C LEU A 47 -2.51 -9.65 2.18
N THR A 48 -2.88 -9.63 0.90
CA THR A 48 -4.26 -9.55 0.46
C THR A 48 -4.39 -10.11 -0.95
N GLN A 49 -5.54 -10.67 -1.30
CA GLN A 49 -5.81 -11.29 -2.59
C GLN A 49 -7.30 -11.29 -2.90
N GLU A 50 -7.67 -11.53 -4.16
CA GLU A 50 -9.07 -11.80 -4.50
C GLU A 50 -9.62 -12.99 -3.70
N GLN A 51 -10.75 -12.76 -3.03
CA GLN A 51 -11.55 -13.79 -2.38
C GLN A 51 -10.70 -14.72 -1.48
N PHE A 52 -11.12 -15.97 -1.33
CA PHE A 52 -10.45 -17.01 -0.55
C PHE A 52 -9.63 -17.98 -1.43
N SER A 53 -9.38 -17.61 -2.69
CA SER A 53 -8.78 -18.49 -3.73
C SER A 53 -7.43 -19.07 -3.30
N GLN A 54 -7.20 -20.36 -3.58
CA GLN A 54 -5.89 -21.00 -3.39
C GLN A 54 -4.89 -20.71 -4.52
N SER A 55 -5.38 -20.19 -5.65
CA SER A 55 -4.56 -19.79 -6.81
C SER A 55 -5.02 -18.41 -7.30
N PRO A 56 -4.86 -17.35 -6.48
CA PRO A 56 -5.28 -16.00 -6.84
C PRO A 56 -4.46 -15.47 -8.02
N SER A 57 -5.16 -14.84 -8.96
CA SER A 57 -4.63 -14.08 -10.08
C SER A 57 -4.40 -12.60 -9.75
N PHE A 58 -5.09 -12.09 -8.72
CA PHE A 58 -4.99 -10.74 -8.18
C PHE A 58 -4.59 -10.74 -6.70
N GLY A 59 -3.66 -9.87 -6.30
CA GLY A 59 -3.27 -9.67 -4.90
C GLY A 59 -1.81 -9.30 -4.66
N VAL A 60 -1.48 -9.05 -3.40
CA VAL A 60 -0.13 -8.79 -2.90
C VAL A 60 0.31 -9.89 -1.94
N PHE A 61 1.49 -10.43 -2.15
CA PHE A 61 2.07 -11.53 -1.38
C PHE A 61 3.46 -11.15 -0.88
N ALA A 62 3.82 -11.63 0.31
CA ALA A 62 5.14 -11.43 0.90
C ALA A 62 5.76 -12.77 1.32
N GLU A 63 7.02 -12.97 0.96
CA GLU A 63 7.88 -14.02 1.49
C GLU A 63 8.64 -13.45 2.68
N PHE A 64 8.39 -14.01 3.86
CA PHE A 64 9.15 -13.68 5.07
C PHE A 64 10.18 -14.78 5.33
N LYS A 65 11.43 -14.38 5.56
CA LYS A 65 12.52 -15.30 5.94
C LYS A 65 13.07 -14.93 7.29
N LYS A 66 13.53 -15.95 8.01
CA LYS A 66 14.28 -15.82 9.26
C LYS A 66 15.44 -14.84 9.09
N CYS A 67 15.49 -13.79 9.91
CA CYS A 67 16.61 -12.84 9.94
C CYS A 67 17.40 -12.90 11.26
N TYR A 68 16.76 -13.29 12.37
CA TYR A 68 17.40 -13.63 13.65
C TYR A 68 16.79 -14.92 14.22
N LYS A 69 17.05 -15.34 15.49
CA LYS A 69 16.58 -16.67 15.98
C LYS A 69 15.06 -16.84 16.00
N VAL A 70 14.28 -15.78 16.23
CA VAL A 70 12.80 -15.81 16.25
C VAL A 70 12.17 -14.96 15.13
N PRO A 71 12.59 -13.71 14.88
CA PRO A 71 11.89 -12.85 13.95
C PRO A 71 12.15 -13.16 12.47
N SER A 72 11.14 -12.82 11.65
CA SER A 72 11.15 -12.98 10.20
C SER A 72 11.07 -11.62 9.50
N CYS A 73 11.97 -11.37 8.55
CA CYS A 73 12.02 -10.12 7.79
C CYS A 73 11.48 -10.34 6.37
N VAL A 74 10.97 -9.27 5.74
CA VAL A 74 10.54 -9.28 4.34
C VAL A 74 11.73 -9.62 3.43
N HIS A 75 11.61 -10.70 2.66
CA HIS A 75 12.62 -11.14 1.71
C HIS A 75 12.26 -10.84 0.25
N LYS A 76 10.97 -10.96 -0.09
CA LYS A 76 10.45 -10.81 -1.45
C LYS A 76 8.99 -10.39 -1.40
N THR A 77 8.58 -9.53 -2.32
CA THR A 77 7.19 -9.12 -2.50
C THR A 77 6.74 -9.48 -3.91
N ILE A 78 5.52 -9.97 -4.04
CA ILE A 78 4.92 -10.34 -5.32
C ILE A 78 3.63 -9.53 -5.45
N PHE A 79 3.56 -8.71 -6.48
CA PHE A 79 2.35 -7.96 -6.86
C PHE A 79 1.75 -8.66 -8.08
N LYS A 80 0.53 -9.16 -7.94
CA LYS A 80 -0.28 -9.64 -9.06
C LYS A 80 -1.41 -8.65 -9.30
N ASP A 81 -1.36 -8.00 -10.44
CA ASP A 81 -2.35 -7.00 -10.83
C ASP A 81 -3.58 -7.64 -11.48
N ASN A 82 -3.36 -8.72 -12.23
CA ASN A 82 -4.35 -9.50 -12.96
C ASN A 82 -3.67 -10.81 -13.45
N PRO A 83 -4.38 -11.79 -14.05
CA PRO A 83 -3.78 -13.04 -14.53
C PRO A 83 -2.57 -12.92 -15.48
N LYS A 84 -2.43 -11.77 -16.15
CA LYS A 84 -1.41 -11.51 -17.19
C LYS A 84 -0.19 -10.77 -16.65
N LEU A 85 -0.21 -10.28 -15.40
CA LEU A 85 0.85 -9.43 -14.83
C LEU A 85 1.24 -9.83 -13.42
N VAL A 86 2.45 -10.39 -13.30
CA VAL A 86 3.12 -10.71 -12.04
C VAL A 86 4.43 -9.96 -11.95
N ILE A 87 4.54 -9.07 -10.96
CA ILE A 87 5.75 -8.31 -10.66
C ILE A 87 6.35 -8.86 -9.37
N LYS A 88 7.61 -9.29 -9.40
CA LYS A 88 8.35 -9.72 -8.21
C LYS A 88 9.40 -8.64 -7.87
N ILE A 89 9.40 -8.22 -6.61
CA ILE A 89 10.25 -7.15 -6.07
C ILE A 89 11.13 -7.76 -4.98
N GLY A 90 12.44 -7.62 -5.13
CA GLY A 90 13.44 -8.03 -4.14
C GLY A 90 13.76 -9.52 -4.13
N GLU A 91 15.06 -9.80 -4.10
CA GLU A 91 15.64 -10.92 -3.36
C GLU A 91 16.48 -10.28 -2.25
N THR A 92 15.79 -9.71 -1.26
CA THR A 92 16.40 -8.96 -0.17
C THR A 92 17.00 -9.92 0.85
N GLY A 93 18.26 -10.29 0.64
CA GLY A 93 19.17 -10.42 1.77
C GLY A 93 19.43 -9.03 2.36
N LEU A 94 19.80 -8.95 3.64
CA LEU A 94 20.09 -7.69 4.39
C LEU A 94 21.24 -6.83 3.82
N ASN A 95 21.80 -7.21 2.66
CA ASN A 95 22.97 -6.64 1.99
C ASN A 95 22.79 -6.49 0.45
N ASN A 96 21.58 -6.66 -0.11
CA ASN A 96 21.35 -6.52 -1.57
C ASN A 96 20.61 -5.22 -1.90
N PRO A 97 21.29 -4.18 -2.43
CA PRO A 97 20.70 -2.84 -2.63
C PRO A 97 19.78 -2.72 -3.86
N ASN A 98 19.68 -3.76 -4.69
CA ASN A 98 19.05 -3.68 -6.01
C ASN A 98 17.52 -3.87 -6.00
N ILE A 99 16.82 -3.23 -5.06
CA ILE A 99 15.34 -3.24 -4.98
C ILE A 99 14.65 -2.67 -6.24
N PHE A 100 15.34 -1.81 -7.00
CA PHE A 100 14.85 -1.18 -8.23
C PHE A 100 14.89 -2.11 -9.46
N ASN A 101 15.40 -3.33 -9.32
CA ASN A 101 15.33 -4.37 -10.35
C ASN A 101 14.13 -5.28 -10.06
N LEU A 102 13.10 -5.17 -10.89
CA LEU A 102 11.87 -5.94 -10.82
C LEU A 102 11.98 -7.15 -11.76
N LEU A 103 11.29 -8.25 -11.44
CA LEU A 103 11.00 -9.30 -12.43
C LEU A 103 9.53 -9.17 -12.84
N VAL A 104 9.28 -8.65 -14.03
CA VAL A 104 7.94 -8.48 -14.62
C VAL A 104 7.69 -9.66 -15.55
N ASN A 105 6.75 -10.54 -15.18
CA ASN A 105 6.48 -11.81 -15.88
C ASN A 105 7.71 -12.72 -16.09
N GLY A 106 8.76 -12.54 -15.30
CA GLY A 106 10.03 -13.27 -15.38
C GLY A 106 11.15 -12.53 -16.14
N GLU A 107 10.83 -11.42 -16.82
CA GLU A 107 11.82 -10.56 -17.48
C GLU A 107 12.29 -9.46 -16.52
N THR A 108 13.59 -9.14 -16.54
CA THR A 108 14.15 -8.09 -15.68
C THR A 108 13.77 -6.71 -16.20
N PHE A 109 13.14 -5.91 -15.34
CA PHE A 109 12.85 -4.49 -15.57
C PHE A 109 13.56 -3.64 -14.50
N THR A 110 14.52 -2.82 -14.91
CA THR A 110 15.13 -1.81 -14.05
C THR A 110 14.32 -0.52 -14.11
N ILE A 111 13.85 -0.02 -12.97
CA ILE A 111 13.16 1.27 -12.91
C ILE A 111 14.16 2.37 -13.29
N PRO A 112 13.87 3.23 -14.30
CA PRO A 112 14.77 4.30 -14.72
C PRO A 112 15.14 5.25 -13.59
N ALA A 113 16.35 5.83 -13.70
CA ALA A 113 16.93 6.67 -12.66
C ALA A 113 16.38 8.12 -12.65
N ASP A 114 15.07 8.29 -12.84
CA ASP A 114 14.36 9.57 -12.73
C ASP A 114 13.29 9.54 -11.62
N ASN A 115 12.49 10.60 -11.53
CA ASN A 115 11.37 10.75 -10.60
C ASN A 115 10.00 10.64 -11.33
N ASN A 116 9.98 10.10 -12.55
CA ASN A 116 8.76 9.92 -13.34
C ASN A 116 8.17 8.52 -13.10
N ALA A 117 6.89 8.36 -13.39
CA ALA A 117 6.23 7.07 -13.41
C ALA A 117 6.25 6.44 -14.81
N HIS A 118 6.69 5.18 -14.86
CA HIS A 118 6.94 4.44 -16.10
C HIS A 118 5.86 3.39 -16.30
N ARG A 119 5.17 3.46 -17.44
CA ARG A 119 4.17 2.46 -17.83
C ARG A 119 4.85 1.14 -18.21
N LEU A 120 4.45 0.05 -17.58
CA LEU A 120 4.87 -1.30 -17.97
C LEU A 120 4.27 -1.69 -19.32
N LYS A 121 5.11 -2.09 -20.27
CA LYS A 121 4.71 -2.45 -21.64
C LYS A 121 4.42 -3.95 -21.79
N VAL A 122 3.46 -4.45 -21.03
CA VAL A 122 2.97 -5.84 -21.16
C VAL A 122 1.79 -5.87 -22.13
N LYS A 123 1.74 -6.89 -23.01
CA LYS A 123 0.68 -7.02 -24.02
C LYS A 123 -0.65 -7.38 -23.35
N ASN A 124 -1.73 -6.79 -23.87
CA ASN A 124 -3.11 -7.10 -23.50
C ASN A 124 -3.44 -6.92 -22.00
N LEU A 125 -2.77 -5.99 -21.31
CA LEU A 125 -3.25 -5.52 -20.00
C LEU A 125 -4.59 -4.80 -20.17
N ASP A 126 -5.46 -4.94 -19.19
CA ASP A 126 -6.80 -4.35 -19.21
C ASP A 126 -6.80 -2.87 -18.77
N HIS A 127 -5.74 -2.44 -18.07
CA HIS A 127 -5.42 -1.04 -17.78
C HIS A 127 -3.90 -0.80 -17.77
N ASP A 128 -3.47 0.46 -17.65
CA ASP A 128 -2.06 0.79 -17.45
C ASP A 128 -1.60 0.39 -16.04
N VAL A 129 -0.36 -0.11 -15.91
CA VAL A 129 0.33 -0.23 -14.63
C VAL A 129 1.58 0.62 -14.65
N LEU A 130 1.73 1.49 -13.67
CA LEU A 130 2.82 2.44 -13.52
C LEU A 130 3.77 2.00 -12.41
N VAL A 131 5.08 2.08 -12.65
CA VAL A 131 6.12 1.83 -11.64
C VAL A 131 7.08 3.02 -11.56
N TRP A 132 7.49 3.36 -10.35
CA TRP A 132 8.51 4.39 -10.10
C TRP A 132 9.29 4.13 -8.82
N ARG A 133 10.29 4.96 -8.59
CA ARG A 133 11.10 4.99 -7.38
C ARG A 133 10.87 6.28 -6.62
N HIS A 134 10.90 6.21 -5.30
CA HIS A 134 10.87 7.38 -4.41
C HIS A 134 11.72 7.04 -3.19
N GLY A 135 12.76 7.82 -2.90
CA GLY A 135 13.74 7.48 -1.87
C GLY A 135 14.31 6.06 -2.05
N ALA A 136 14.34 5.29 -0.98
CA ALA A 136 14.73 3.88 -0.96
C ALA A 136 13.54 2.91 -1.20
N CYS A 137 12.50 3.35 -1.92
CA CYS A 137 11.29 2.56 -2.17
C CYS A 137 10.95 2.42 -3.65
N VAL A 138 10.40 1.27 -4.01
CA VAL A 138 9.63 1.04 -5.24
C VAL A 138 8.17 1.40 -4.96
N ARG A 139 7.52 2.10 -5.89
CA ARG A 139 6.08 2.34 -5.89
C ARG A 139 5.44 1.78 -7.16
N ILE A 140 4.28 1.15 -7.02
CA ILE A 140 3.47 0.59 -8.11
C ILE A 140 2.05 1.14 -7.99
N LEU A 141 1.45 1.52 -9.11
CA LEU A 141 0.04 1.86 -9.24
C LEU A 141 -0.58 1.01 -10.36
N GLY A 142 -1.53 0.17 -10.00
CA GLY A 142 -2.39 -0.62 -10.89
C GLY A 142 -3.78 -0.75 -10.28
N SER A 143 -4.38 -1.95 -10.32
CA SER A 143 -5.64 -2.24 -9.62
C SER A 143 -5.52 -2.13 -8.08
N MET A 144 -4.29 -2.10 -7.56
CA MET A 144 -3.95 -1.67 -6.20
C MET A 144 -2.73 -0.75 -6.23
N GLY A 145 -2.52 0.02 -5.17
CA GLY A 145 -1.25 0.68 -4.91
C GLY A 145 -0.31 -0.21 -4.09
N LEU A 146 0.99 -0.16 -4.36
CA LEU A 146 2.02 -0.80 -3.54
C LEU A 146 3.18 0.17 -3.30
N VAL A 147 3.63 0.28 -2.06
CA VAL A 147 4.94 0.83 -1.70
C VAL A 147 5.79 -0.31 -1.13
N LYS A 148 7.00 -0.50 -1.61
CA LYS A 148 7.96 -1.50 -1.10
C LYS A 148 9.32 -0.82 -0.87
N CYS A 149 9.66 -0.63 0.39
CA CYS A 149 10.97 -0.17 0.85
C CYS A 149 11.74 -1.38 1.43
N GLN A 150 12.89 -1.19 2.10
CA GLN A 150 13.67 -2.32 2.64
C GLN A 150 12.85 -3.17 3.64
N ASN A 151 12.40 -2.56 4.75
CA ASN A 151 11.66 -3.25 5.84
C ASN A 151 10.18 -2.81 5.93
N ARG A 152 9.60 -2.28 4.85
CA ARG A 152 8.22 -1.77 4.81
C ARG A 152 7.49 -2.18 3.52
N ILE A 153 6.22 -2.52 3.64
CA ILE A 153 5.26 -2.74 2.56
C ILE A 153 3.98 -1.97 2.91
N ASP A 154 3.56 -1.04 2.06
CA ASP A 154 2.21 -0.47 2.13
C ASP A 154 1.39 -1.01 0.96
N VAL A 155 0.19 -1.51 1.23
CA VAL A 155 -0.77 -1.91 0.20
C VAL A 155 -1.97 -0.96 0.27
N TRP A 156 -2.30 -0.33 -0.85
CA TRP A 156 -3.42 0.61 -0.95
C TRP A 156 -4.55 0.01 -1.79
N ALA A 157 -5.76 0.01 -1.23
CA ALA A 157 -6.97 -0.52 -1.86
C ALA A 157 -8.07 0.55 -1.91
N HIS A 158 -8.69 0.74 -3.08
CA HIS A 158 -9.83 1.64 -3.24
C HIS A 158 -11.15 0.95 -2.86
N LYS A 159 -12.15 1.70 -2.37
CA LYS A 159 -13.46 1.21 -1.90
C LYS A 159 -14.18 0.24 -2.85
N VAL A 160 -13.90 0.26 -4.15
CA VAL A 160 -14.41 -0.70 -5.15
C VAL A 160 -14.03 -2.16 -4.87
N LEU A 161 -12.94 -2.40 -4.11
CA LEU A 161 -12.48 -3.72 -3.67
C LEU A 161 -13.03 -4.14 -2.30
N LYS A 162 -13.86 -3.29 -1.65
CA LYS A 162 -14.40 -3.53 -0.30
C LYS A 162 -15.20 -4.83 -0.26
N GLY A 163 -14.90 -5.72 0.69
CA GLY A 163 -15.49 -7.06 0.82
C GLY A 163 -15.12 -8.05 -0.31
N LYS A 164 -14.18 -7.72 -1.20
CA LYS A 164 -13.73 -8.58 -2.31
C LYS A 164 -12.30 -9.12 -2.13
N ILE A 165 -11.51 -8.52 -1.24
CA ILE A 165 -10.12 -8.90 -0.98
C ILE A 165 -9.90 -9.34 0.45
N TYR A 166 -9.05 -10.36 0.65
CA TYR A 166 -8.84 -11.00 1.94
C TYR A 166 -7.39 -11.44 2.10
N GLY A 167 -6.87 -11.45 3.33
CA GLY A 167 -5.53 -11.96 3.63
C GLY A 167 -5.09 -11.66 5.06
N LEU A 168 -3.78 -11.59 5.29
CA LEU A 168 -3.25 -11.06 6.56
C LEU A 168 -3.68 -9.60 6.81
N CYS A 169 -3.86 -8.80 5.76
CA CYS A 169 -4.37 -7.42 5.82
C CYS A 169 -5.85 -7.28 6.21
N GLY A 170 -6.52 -8.38 6.58
CA GLY A 170 -7.92 -8.37 7.00
C GLY A 170 -8.91 -8.70 5.89
N THR A 171 -10.14 -8.21 6.06
CA THR A 171 -11.31 -8.43 5.19
C THR A 171 -11.66 -7.23 4.30
N PHE A 172 -11.12 -6.06 4.63
CA PHE A 172 -11.39 -4.77 3.98
C PHE A 172 -12.90 -4.51 3.82
N ASP A 173 -13.61 -4.44 4.95
CA ASP A 173 -15.06 -4.23 5.01
C ASP A 173 -15.52 -3.12 5.98
N ASP A 174 -14.59 -2.35 6.53
CA ASP A 174 -14.74 -1.34 7.59
C ASP A 174 -15.03 -1.93 8.99
N ASN A 175 -14.96 -3.25 9.19
CA ASN A 175 -15.20 -3.90 10.48
C ASN A 175 -13.99 -4.72 10.95
N LYS A 176 -13.03 -4.03 11.58
CA LYS A 176 -11.82 -4.62 12.16
C LYS A 176 -12.04 -5.89 12.99
N ASN A 177 -13.20 -6.05 13.65
CA ASN A 177 -13.52 -7.19 14.52
C ASN A 177 -13.54 -8.54 13.78
N ASN A 178 -13.58 -8.55 12.44
CA ASN A 178 -13.50 -9.78 11.64
C ASN A 178 -12.17 -9.91 10.86
N ASP A 179 -11.19 -9.01 11.04
CA ASP A 179 -9.93 -9.03 10.28
C ASP A 179 -9.18 -10.36 10.39
N PHE A 180 -9.27 -11.03 11.55
CA PHE A 180 -8.76 -12.39 11.73
C PHE A 180 -9.71 -13.46 11.17
N THR A 181 -10.11 -13.30 9.90
CA THR A 181 -10.81 -14.33 9.12
C THR A 181 -9.79 -15.19 8.37
N SER A 182 -9.77 -16.49 8.62
CA SER A 182 -8.91 -17.44 7.91
C SER A 182 -9.34 -17.66 6.45
N ARG A 183 -8.47 -18.31 5.67
CA ARG A 183 -8.80 -18.79 4.32
C ARG A 183 -10.01 -19.74 4.30
N SER A 184 -10.29 -20.45 5.39
CA SER A 184 -11.48 -21.29 5.57
C SER A 184 -12.73 -20.54 6.04
N LYS A 185 -12.70 -19.19 6.06
CA LYS A 185 -13.76 -18.30 6.55
C LYS A 185 -14.07 -18.42 8.04
N GLN A 186 -13.16 -18.98 8.83
CA GLN A 186 -13.27 -19.03 10.29
C GLN A 186 -12.73 -17.73 10.89
N GLN A 187 -13.54 -17.06 11.71
CA GLN A 187 -13.11 -15.89 12.48
C GLN A 187 -12.42 -16.31 13.78
N PHE A 188 -11.40 -15.56 14.18
CA PHE A 188 -10.67 -15.71 15.44
C PHE A 188 -10.72 -14.41 16.26
N PRO A 189 -10.61 -14.46 17.59
CA PRO A 189 -10.58 -13.26 18.43
C PRO A 189 -9.42 -12.33 18.05
N LEU A 190 -9.67 -11.02 18.00
CA LEU A 190 -8.61 -10.04 17.85
C LEU A 190 -7.66 -10.06 19.05
N GLN A 191 -6.36 -10.06 18.74
CA GLN A 191 -5.27 -10.05 19.71
C GLN A 191 -4.03 -9.46 19.05
N TYR A 192 -3.07 -9.00 19.88
CA TYR A 192 -1.84 -8.35 19.41
C TYR A 192 -0.91 -9.34 18.67
N LEU A 193 -0.67 -10.54 19.20
CA LEU A 193 0.03 -11.60 18.46
C LEU A 193 -0.99 -12.42 17.68
N ALA A 194 -0.93 -12.46 16.36
CA ALA A 194 -1.98 -13.13 15.57
C ALA A 194 -2.08 -14.65 15.86
N PRO A 195 -3.30 -15.23 15.94
CA PRO A 195 -3.48 -16.66 16.07
C PRO A 195 -2.85 -17.40 14.88
N ALA A 196 -1.99 -18.39 15.16
CA ALA A 196 -1.32 -19.16 14.11
C ALA A 196 -2.32 -19.77 13.10
N ASN A 197 -3.46 -20.28 13.57
CA ASN A 197 -4.48 -20.87 12.69
C ASN A 197 -5.10 -19.87 11.69
N PHE A 198 -5.17 -18.58 12.03
CA PHE A 198 -5.56 -17.53 11.10
C PHE A 198 -4.45 -17.29 10.08
N ALA A 199 -3.25 -16.94 10.54
CA ALA A 199 -2.17 -16.49 9.67
C ALA A 199 -1.61 -17.62 8.77
N GLU A 200 -1.48 -18.84 9.32
CA GLU A 200 -1.02 -20.02 8.59
C GLU A 200 -2.00 -20.48 7.50
N SER A 201 -3.29 -20.12 7.60
CA SER A 201 -4.26 -20.38 6.54
C SER A 201 -3.98 -19.55 5.28
N TRP A 202 -3.32 -18.40 5.41
CA TRP A 202 -3.01 -17.47 4.32
C TRP A 202 -1.68 -17.76 3.61
N LYS A 203 -0.98 -18.84 3.98
CA LYS A 203 0.16 -19.39 3.21
C LYS A 203 -0.23 -19.63 1.75
N THR A 204 0.70 -19.39 0.82
CA THR A 204 0.47 -19.60 -0.62
C THR A 204 0.86 -21.01 -1.06
N GLN A 205 0.09 -21.63 -1.95
CA GLN A 205 0.49 -22.88 -2.59
C GLN A 205 1.79 -22.69 -3.39
N GLY A 206 2.74 -23.62 -3.24
CA GLY A 206 4.07 -23.52 -3.85
C GLY A 206 5.00 -22.45 -3.28
N GLY A 207 4.62 -21.78 -2.17
CA GLY A 207 5.47 -20.82 -1.48
C GLY A 207 6.75 -21.45 -0.90
N HIS A 208 7.80 -20.65 -0.74
CA HIS A 208 9.06 -21.07 -0.10
C HIS A 208 8.88 -21.13 1.42
N CYS A 209 8.22 -22.19 1.87
CA CYS A 209 7.84 -22.39 3.26
C CYS A 209 8.75 -23.47 3.84
N ASN A 210 9.54 -23.11 4.85
CA ASN A 210 10.41 -24.06 5.53
C ASN A 210 9.53 -25.06 6.29
N ALA A 211 9.28 -26.23 5.68
CA ALA A 211 8.51 -27.34 6.26
C ALA A 211 9.26 -28.07 7.41
N GLY A 212 10.11 -27.34 8.13
CA GLY A 212 10.76 -27.82 9.34
C GLY A 212 9.71 -28.05 10.43
N LYS A 213 9.78 -29.22 11.07
CA LYS A 213 8.91 -29.58 12.21
C LYS A 213 9.26 -28.72 13.43
N ARG A 214 8.77 -27.47 13.48
CA ARG A 214 8.79 -26.70 14.73
C ARG A 214 7.99 -27.47 15.78
N LYS A 215 8.55 -27.59 16.98
CA LYS A 215 7.89 -28.28 18.11
C LYS A 215 6.79 -27.44 18.77
N ARG A 216 6.77 -26.13 18.50
CA ARG A 216 5.81 -25.13 18.97
C ARG A 216 5.44 -24.22 17.80
N SER A 217 4.30 -23.57 17.86
CA SER A 217 3.94 -22.54 16.88
C SER A 217 4.85 -21.32 17.02
N ILE A 218 4.99 -20.54 15.94
CA ILE A 218 5.73 -19.27 15.98
C ILE A 218 5.08 -18.25 16.92
N THR A 219 3.74 -18.26 17.03
CA THR A 219 3.01 -17.36 17.93
C THR A 219 3.38 -17.62 19.39
N GLU A 220 3.39 -18.89 19.84
CA GLU A 220 3.81 -19.28 21.20
C GLU A 220 5.30 -18.95 21.47
N GLU A 221 6.16 -19.13 20.46
CA GLU A 221 7.60 -18.82 20.56
C GLU A 221 7.85 -17.31 20.69
N SER A 222 7.09 -16.50 19.96
CA SER A 222 7.11 -15.03 20.06
C SER A 222 6.60 -14.58 21.43
N GLU A 223 5.44 -15.09 21.86
CA GLU A 223 4.81 -14.77 23.14
C GLU A 223 5.73 -15.10 24.33
N GLU A 224 6.39 -16.27 24.32
CA GLU A 224 7.36 -16.62 25.35
C GLU A 224 8.50 -15.58 25.44
N VAL A 225 9.11 -15.20 24.32
CA VAL A 225 10.24 -14.27 24.30
C VAL A 225 9.83 -12.89 24.77
N THR A 226 8.70 -12.36 24.29
CA THR A 226 8.18 -11.07 24.76
C THR A 226 7.88 -11.08 26.26
N ASN A 227 7.30 -12.17 26.77
CA ASN A 227 7.04 -12.35 28.20
C ASN A 227 8.32 -12.51 29.02
N GLN A 228 9.39 -13.09 28.47
CA GLN A 228 10.71 -13.14 29.11
C GLN A 228 11.33 -11.75 29.23
N CYS A 229 11.33 -10.93 28.17
CA CYS A 229 11.81 -9.54 28.23
C CYS A 229 11.04 -8.70 29.25
N LYS A 230 9.71 -8.82 29.28
CA LYS A 230 8.84 -8.07 30.21
C LYS A 230 9.02 -8.47 31.69
N LYS A 231 9.59 -9.64 31.99
CA LYS A 231 9.94 -10.05 33.38
C LYS A 231 11.10 -9.26 33.98
N ASN A 232 11.88 -8.52 33.17
CA ASN A 232 12.94 -7.64 33.65
C ASN A 232 12.62 -6.17 33.33
N PRO A 233 11.91 -5.44 34.22
CA PRO A 233 11.46 -4.07 33.94
C PRO A 233 12.60 -3.09 33.65
N ALA A 234 13.76 -3.24 34.27
CA ALA A 234 14.91 -2.37 34.04
C ALA A 234 15.48 -2.53 32.62
N GLU A 235 15.47 -3.76 32.10
CA GLU A 235 15.88 -4.09 30.74
C GLU A 235 14.83 -3.67 29.71
N TRP A 236 13.55 -3.96 29.97
CA TRP A 236 12.44 -3.49 29.14
C TRP A 236 12.47 -1.96 28.99
N ASN A 237 12.60 -1.22 30.09
CA ASN A 237 12.68 0.24 30.08
C ASN A 237 13.92 0.76 29.34
N ARG A 238 15.05 0.03 29.33
CA ARG A 238 16.23 0.36 28.51
C ARG A 238 15.96 0.19 27.01
N LEU A 239 15.17 -0.81 26.60
CA LEU A 239 14.78 -0.98 25.19
C LEU A 239 13.79 0.13 24.78
N VAL A 240 12.76 0.37 25.60
CA VAL A 240 11.79 1.47 25.43
C VAL A 240 12.51 2.82 25.30
N ALA A 241 13.52 3.09 26.12
CA ALA A 241 14.28 4.34 26.06
C ALA A 241 15.06 4.51 24.74
N LYS A 242 15.68 3.44 24.22
CA LYS A 242 16.35 3.47 22.90
C LYS A 242 15.34 3.80 21.77
N CYS A 243 14.18 3.17 21.79
CA CYS A 243 13.14 3.39 20.78
C CYS A 243 12.51 4.78 20.87
N ASN A 244 12.24 5.28 22.09
CA ASN A 244 11.80 6.66 22.31
C ASN A 244 12.83 7.68 21.79
N GLN A 245 14.12 7.44 21.99
CA GLN A 245 15.18 8.32 21.50
C GLN A 245 15.18 8.41 19.97
N VAL A 246 15.01 7.29 19.26
CA VAL A 246 14.96 7.29 17.79
C VAL A 246 13.65 7.91 17.29
N VAL A 247 12.50 7.39 17.70
CA VAL A 247 11.19 7.85 17.19
C VAL A 247 10.91 9.30 17.59
N GLY A 248 11.14 9.67 18.85
CA GLY A 248 10.99 11.04 19.32
C GLY A 248 12.08 11.99 18.78
N GLY A 249 13.28 11.47 18.51
CA GLY A 249 14.34 12.20 17.83
C GLY A 249 13.94 12.63 16.43
N THR A 250 13.36 11.73 15.64
CA THR A 250 12.81 12.05 14.31
C THR A 250 11.68 13.08 14.38
N ALA A 251 10.69 12.90 15.27
CA ALA A 251 9.61 13.89 15.45
C ALA A 251 10.15 15.29 15.81
N SER A 252 11.24 15.36 16.58
CA SER A 252 11.87 16.64 16.94
C SER A 252 12.60 17.36 15.79
N GLN A 253 12.76 16.74 14.61
CA GLN A 253 13.36 17.36 13.43
C GLN A 253 12.37 18.20 12.59
N GLY A 254 11.11 18.31 13.01
CA GLY A 254 10.11 19.21 12.41
C GLY A 254 8.83 18.50 11.94
N HIS A 255 8.83 17.16 11.92
CA HIS A 255 7.69 16.36 11.51
C HIS A 255 6.63 16.24 12.61
N LYS A 256 5.34 16.33 12.24
CA LYS A 256 4.24 16.01 13.14
C LYS A 256 3.91 14.52 13.02
N ALA A 257 4.20 13.78 14.07
CA ALA A 257 3.67 12.43 14.24
C ALA A 257 2.44 12.45 15.15
N SER A 258 1.38 11.79 14.73
CA SER A 258 0.25 11.48 15.61
C SER A 258 0.73 10.69 16.83
N THR A 259 0.12 10.93 18.00
CA THR A 259 0.45 10.16 19.22
C THR A 259 0.21 8.66 18.98
N GLU A 260 -0.82 8.33 18.19
CA GLU A 260 -1.15 6.96 17.79
C GLU A 260 -0.02 6.30 16.98
N LEU A 261 0.57 7.02 16.01
CA LEU A 261 1.70 6.58 15.20
C LEU A 261 2.95 6.40 16.07
N SER A 262 3.31 7.43 16.83
CA SER A 262 4.52 7.43 17.67
C SER A 262 4.51 6.27 18.66
N THR A 263 3.40 6.06 19.39
CA THR A 263 3.25 4.91 20.30
C THR A 263 3.39 3.59 19.55
N SER A 264 2.77 3.45 18.37
CA SER A 264 2.91 2.22 17.57
C SER A 264 4.34 1.92 17.14
N LEU A 265 5.11 2.93 16.76
CA LEU A 265 6.51 2.78 16.31
C LEU A 265 7.44 2.47 17.49
N ILE A 266 7.17 3.03 18.67
CA ILE A 266 7.92 2.74 19.90
C ILE A 266 7.63 1.32 20.41
N ASP A 267 6.37 0.90 20.43
CA ASP A 267 5.96 -0.44 20.84
C ASP A 267 6.56 -1.51 19.92
N ALA A 268 6.43 -1.30 18.60
CA ALA A 268 7.09 -2.08 17.55
C ALA A 268 8.59 -2.21 17.79
N CYS A 269 9.33 -1.10 17.72
CA CYS A 269 10.78 -1.09 17.94
C CYS A 269 11.18 -1.80 19.26
N THR A 270 10.43 -1.60 20.35
CA THR A 270 10.74 -2.23 21.64
C THR A 270 10.59 -3.75 21.58
N PHE A 271 9.57 -4.23 20.87
CA PHE A 271 9.37 -5.65 20.59
C PHE A 271 10.54 -6.22 19.78
N ASP A 272 10.93 -5.57 18.68
CA ASP A 272 12.01 -6.01 17.80
C ASP A 272 13.35 -6.09 18.54
N LEU A 273 13.67 -5.05 19.34
CA LEU A 273 14.88 -5.04 20.15
C LEU A 273 14.90 -6.20 21.16
N CYS A 274 13.75 -6.58 21.73
CA CYS A 274 13.63 -7.75 22.60
C CYS A 274 13.88 -9.05 21.81
N MET A 275 13.29 -9.20 20.62
CA MET A 275 13.45 -10.36 19.74
C MET A 275 14.89 -10.53 19.24
N ILE A 276 15.51 -9.42 18.80
CA ILE A 276 16.92 -9.35 18.42
C ILE A 276 17.81 -9.65 19.64
N LYS A 277 17.50 -9.12 20.82
CA LYS A 277 18.33 -9.34 22.01
C LYS A 277 18.34 -10.79 22.49
N SER A 278 17.20 -11.45 22.49
CA SER A 278 17.10 -12.89 22.77
C SER A 278 17.68 -13.75 21.64
N GLY A 279 17.75 -13.22 20.42
CA GLY A 279 18.04 -13.99 19.22
C GLY A 279 19.44 -13.86 18.62
N ALA A 280 20.03 -12.67 18.56
CA ALA A 280 21.26 -12.43 17.83
C ALA A 280 22.52 -12.96 18.54
N ASP A 281 23.55 -13.29 17.77
CA ASP A 281 24.84 -13.71 18.33
C ASP A 281 25.67 -12.52 18.85
N ASN A 282 25.40 -11.31 18.34
CA ASN A 282 25.86 -10.05 18.92
C ASN A 282 24.68 -9.05 19.06
N PRO A 283 23.91 -9.14 20.16
CA PRO A 283 22.72 -8.32 20.40
C PRO A 283 22.91 -6.81 20.21
N GLU A 284 23.91 -6.19 20.84
CA GLU A 284 24.04 -4.73 20.80
C GLU A 284 24.42 -4.21 19.39
N LYS A 285 25.20 -4.97 18.62
CA LYS A 285 25.49 -4.63 17.21
C LYS A 285 24.24 -4.70 16.34
N GLU A 286 23.49 -5.80 16.42
CA GLU A 286 22.31 -5.99 15.58
C GLU A 286 21.16 -5.05 15.97
N MET A 287 20.96 -4.81 17.28
CA MET A 287 20.06 -3.76 17.76
C MET A 287 20.45 -2.36 17.24
N SER A 288 21.75 -2.03 17.20
CA SER A 288 22.22 -0.75 16.65
C SER A 288 21.99 -0.64 15.14
N LYS A 289 22.13 -1.75 14.39
CA LYS A 289 21.81 -1.79 12.95
C LYS A 289 20.30 -1.60 12.74
N TRP A 290 19.48 -2.26 13.56
CA TRP A 290 18.03 -2.19 13.49
C TRP A 290 17.48 -0.79 13.78
N LEU A 291 18.00 -0.12 14.81
CA LEU A 291 17.61 1.24 15.15
C LEU A 291 17.82 2.25 14.00
N GLY A 292 18.84 2.06 13.17
CA GLY A 292 19.02 2.88 11.96
C GLY A 292 17.92 2.66 10.92
N ALA A 293 17.46 1.41 10.73
CA ALA A 293 16.34 1.11 9.84
C ALA A 293 14.98 1.57 10.41
N VAL A 294 14.81 1.55 11.74
CA VAL A 294 13.65 2.13 12.41
C VAL A 294 13.63 3.65 12.22
N GLN A 295 14.79 4.33 12.28
CA GLN A 295 14.90 5.77 12.04
C GLN A 295 14.46 6.14 10.62
N GLU A 296 15.07 5.53 9.58
CA GLU A 296 14.75 5.75 8.16
C GLU A 296 13.24 5.54 7.89
N MET A 297 12.66 4.47 8.43
CA MET A 297 11.23 4.19 8.30
C MET A 297 10.35 5.21 9.05
N THR A 298 10.80 5.69 10.21
CA THR A 298 10.07 6.69 10.98
C THR A 298 10.03 8.01 10.23
N GLU A 299 11.16 8.44 9.66
CA GLU A 299 11.28 9.63 8.80
C GLU A 299 10.28 9.53 7.63
N GLU A 300 10.34 8.46 6.82
CA GLU A 300 9.43 8.25 5.69
C GLU A 300 7.93 8.14 6.07
N ARG A 301 7.61 7.72 7.30
CA ARG A 301 6.20 7.54 7.74
C ARG A 301 5.64 8.84 8.32
N MET A 302 6.45 9.64 9.00
CA MET A 302 6.05 10.97 9.48
C MET A 302 5.95 11.98 8.31
N GLU A 303 6.85 11.94 7.31
CA GLU A 303 6.71 12.72 6.07
C GLU A 303 5.35 12.49 5.37
N ILE A 304 4.81 11.28 5.45
CA ILE A 304 3.50 10.95 4.86
C ILE A 304 2.35 11.49 5.73
N GLU A 305 2.45 11.48 7.06
CA GLU A 305 1.44 12.14 7.92
C GLU A 305 1.43 13.66 7.70
N ASP A 306 2.60 14.31 7.61
CA ASP A 306 2.71 15.75 7.31
C ASP A 306 2.03 16.11 5.98
N LEU A 307 2.34 15.38 4.90
CA LEU A 307 1.75 15.60 3.57
C LEU A 307 0.23 15.37 3.54
N VAL A 308 -0.28 14.44 4.38
CA VAL A 308 -1.73 14.22 4.53
C VAL A 308 -2.38 15.34 5.34
N GLU A 309 -1.75 15.85 6.39
CA GLU A 309 -2.23 17.01 7.14
C GLU A 309 -2.27 18.26 6.24
N GLU A 310 -1.20 18.54 5.48
CA GLU A 310 -1.15 19.62 4.49
C GLU A 310 -2.24 19.50 3.42
N CYS A 311 -2.43 18.30 2.85
CA CYS A 311 -3.48 18.05 1.85
C CYS A 311 -4.89 18.24 2.42
N ASN A 312 -5.12 17.85 3.67
CA ASN A 312 -6.40 18.04 4.34
C ASN A 312 -6.64 19.52 4.71
N ALA A 313 -5.60 20.24 5.14
CA ALA A 313 -5.68 21.67 5.40
C ALA A 313 -6.00 22.47 4.12
N ALA A 314 -5.34 22.14 3.00
CA ALA A 314 -5.63 22.75 1.69
C ALA A 314 -7.06 22.45 1.18
N LYS A 315 -7.60 21.26 1.45
CA LYS A 315 -9.01 20.94 1.17
C LYS A 315 -9.98 21.73 2.04
N GLY A 316 -9.58 22.16 3.23
CA GLY A 316 -10.35 23.03 4.11
C GLY A 316 -10.50 24.48 3.62
N GLU A 317 -9.78 24.89 2.57
CA GLU A 317 -9.95 26.20 1.91
C GLU A 317 -10.93 26.16 0.72
N CYS A 318 -11.44 24.97 0.35
CA CYS A 318 -12.53 24.84 -0.60
C CYS A 318 -13.87 25.03 0.11
N ASP A 319 -14.51 26.19 -0.14
CA ASP A 319 -15.88 26.47 0.30
C ASP A 319 -16.85 25.39 -0.20
N ASP A 320 -17.62 24.81 0.72
CA ASP A 320 -18.57 23.69 0.51
C ASP A 320 -19.84 24.11 -0.28
N SER A 321 -19.77 25.24 -1.00
CA SER A 321 -20.88 25.91 -1.69
C SER A 321 -21.00 25.57 -3.18
N MET A 322 -20.06 24.81 -3.76
CA MET A 322 -20.18 24.29 -5.12
C MET A 322 -20.83 22.90 -5.13
N GLU A 323 -22.16 22.89 -5.03
CA GLU A 323 -22.96 21.75 -5.50
C GLU A 323 -22.53 21.38 -6.93
N THR A 324 -22.17 20.12 -7.13
CA THR A 324 -21.87 19.62 -8.49
C THR A 324 -23.17 19.63 -9.30
N PRO A 325 -23.18 20.17 -10.54
CA PRO A 325 -24.40 20.24 -11.33
C PRO A 325 -24.87 18.82 -11.66
N VAL A 326 -26.01 18.44 -11.08
CA VAL A 326 -26.67 17.16 -11.34
C VAL A 326 -26.96 17.08 -12.85
N PRO A 327 -26.44 16.07 -13.57
CA PRO A 327 -26.76 15.92 -14.99
C PRO A 327 -28.26 15.65 -15.13
N PRO A 328 -28.95 16.30 -16.10
CA PRO A 328 -30.39 16.15 -16.24
C PRO A 328 -30.74 14.68 -16.50
N ARG A 329 -31.74 14.17 -15.77
CA ARG A 329 -32.34 12.87 -16.10
C ARG A 329 -32.89 12.93 -17.52
N PHE A 330 -32.53 11.95 -18.33
CA PHE A 330 -33.30 11.62 -19.53
C PHE A 330 -34.61 11.00 -19.07
N ASP A 331 -35.71 11.75 -19.22
CA ASP A 331 -37.06 11.22 -19.04
C ASP A 331 -37.60 10.83 -20.44
N PRO A 332 -37.95 9.57 -20.71
CA PRO A 332 -38.34 9.15 -22.06
C PRO A 332 -39.75 9.57 -22.49
N GLU A 333 -40.57 10.12 -21.57
CA GLU A 333 -41.99 10.40 -21.77
C GLU A 333 -42.33 11.87 -21.46
N ALA A 334 -42.00 12.77 -22.38
CA ALA A 334 -42.51 14.14 -22.40
C ALA A 334 -42.99 14.51 -23.81
N GLU A 335 -44.29 14.74 -23.97
CA GLU A 335 -44.88 15.23 -25.22
C GLU A 335 -44.48 16.70 -25.50
N PRO A 336 -44.37 17.12 -26.78
CA PRO A 336 -43.97 18.47 -27.12
C PRO A 336 -45.13 19.47 -26.96
N GLU A 337 -45.00 20.44 -26.06
CA GLU A 337 -45.89 21.60 -26.02
C GLU A 337 -45.67 22.55 -27.23
N PRO A 338 -46.71 23.29 -27.67
CA PRO A 338 -46.73 23.93 -28.98
C PRO A 338 -45.94 25.24 -29.03
N THR A 339 -45.16 25.42 -30.10
CA THR A 339 -44.43 26.66 -30.38
C THR A 339 -45.31 27.72 -31.04
N THR A 340 -45.46 28.88 -30.38
CA THR A 340 -45.99 30.10 -31.00
C THR A 340 -44.88 30.83 -31.79
N PRO A 341 -45.13 31.31 -33.03
CA PRO A 341 -44.10 31.94 -33.85
C PRO A 341 -43.98 33.45 -33.58
N GLU A 342 -42.75 33.96 -33.52
CA GLU A 342 -42.43 35.39 -33.66
C GLU A 342 -41.65 35.67 -34.97
N PRO A 343 -41.67 36.93 -35.48
CA PRO A 343 -41.66 37.15 -36.93
C PRO A 343 -40.27 37.36 -37.55
N THR A 344 -40.18 36.98 -38.83
CA THR A 344 -39.01 37.09 -39.71
C THR A 344 -38.68 38.53 -40.13
N THR A 345 -37.39 38.90 -40.06
CA THR A 345 -36.78 39.96 -40.90
C THR A 345 -35.37 39.55 -41.36
N PRO A 346 -34.84 40.07 -42.49
CA PRO A 346 -34.02 39.27 -43.40
C PRO A 346 -32.49 39.39 -43.26
N GLU A 347 -31.79 38.33 -43.69
CA GLU A 347 -30.32 38.31 -43.88
C GLU A 347 -29.86 39.13 -45.10
N PRO A 348 -28.69 39.81 -45.03
CA PRO A 348 -27.93 40.29 -46.18
C PRO A 348 -26.87 39.27 -46.67
N PRO A 349 -26.31 39.40 -47.88
CA PRO A 349 -25.78 38.27 -48.65
C PRO A 349 -24.32 37.88 -48.37
N VAL A 350 -24.00 36.62 -48.69
CA VAL A 350 -22.66 36.01 -48.68
C VAL A 350 -21.94 36.24 -50.01
N GLU A 351 -20.70 36.76 -50.00
CA GLU A 351 -19.62 36.41 -50.95
C GLU A 351 -18.22 36.97 -50.51
N PRO A 352 -17.05 36.67 -51.14
CA PRO A 352 -16.16 35.67 -50.54
C PRO A 352 -14.68 36.09 -50.29
N GLY A 353 -14.02 35.41 -49.34
CA GLY A 353 -12.56 35.17 -49.37
C GLY A 353 -11.69 35.65 -48.18
N ARG A 354 -10.75 34.76 -47.76
CA ARG A 354 -9.39 35.01 -47.21
C ARG A 354 -9.10 36.47 -46.75
N LYS A 355 -8.70 36.80 -45.51
CA LYS A 355 -7.78 36.18 -44.50
C LYS A 355 -7.94 37.00 -43.19
N ALA A 356 -7.51 36.60 -41.99
CA ALA A 356 -6.99 35.33 -41.44
C ALA A 356 -7.00 35.41 -39.89
N GLY A 357 -6.91 34.27 -39.18
CA GLY A 357 -6.68 34.22 -37.73
C GLY A 357 -5.87 32.98 -37.37
N PHE A 358 -4.61 33.15 -36.97
CA PHE A 358 -3.76 32.05 -36.51
C PHE A 358 -4.09 31.71 -35.05
N LEU A 359 -4.68 30.54 -34.83
CA LEU A 359 -4.52 29.78 -33.59
C LEU A 359 -4.19 28.34 -33.95
N THR A 360 -2.91 28.06 -34.14
CA THR A 360 -2.37 26.71 -34.05
C THR A 360 -2.50 26.24 -32.61
N LEU A 361 -3.49 25.38 -32.33
CA LEU A 361 -3.50 24.54 -31.14
C LEU A 361 -3.17 23.10 -31.55
N GLU A 362 -2.27 22.50 -30.78
CA GLU A 362 -1.46 21.37 -31.24
C GLU A 362 -2.22 20.04 -31.25
N LYS A 363 -1.71 19.12 -32.06
CA LYS A 363 -2.02 17.69 -31.94
C LYS A 363 -1.58 17.22 -30.55
N ASN A 364 -2.52 16.95 -29.64
CA ASN A 364 -2.45 15.86 -28.65
C ASN A 364 -3.65 15.89 -27.67
N LYS A 365 -4.62 14.98 -27.88
CA LYS A 365 -5.56 14.45 -26.88
C LYS A 365 -5.86 12.99 -27.24
N PRO A 366 -6.26 12.11 -26.30
CA PRO A 366 -6.62 12.41 -24.91
C PRO A 366 -5.60 11.91 -23.87
N CYS A 367 -5.55 12.62 -22.74
CA CYS A 367 -4.94 12.12 -21.52
C CYS A 367 -5.91 11.13 -20.84
N PHE A 368 -5.43 9.95 -20.47
CA PHE A 368 -6.14 9.15 -19.47
C PHE A 368 -5.90 9.79 -18.10
N ILE A 369 -6.96 9.95 -17.32
CA ILE A 369 -6.90 10.37 -15.91
C ILE A 369 -7.22 9.12 -15.10
N PHE A 370 -6.21 8.55 -14.44
CA PHE A 370 -6.45 7.47 -13.48
C PHE A 370 -6.80 8.07 -12.12
N TYR A 371 -8.11 8.11 -11.86
CA TYR A 371 -8.67 7.79 -10.54
C TYR A 371 -8.30 6.34 -10.17
N CYS A 372 -8.57 5.90 -8.94
CA CYS A 372 -8.58 4.46 -8.62
C CYS A 372 -9.83 3.75 -9.20
N CYS A 373 -10.12 3.94 -10.48
CA CYS A 373 -11.21 3.28 -11.19
C CYS A 373 -10.90 1.80 -11.40
N ALA A 374 -11.43 0.96 -10.50
CA ALA A 374 -12.05 -0.29 -10.95
C ALA A 374 -13.56 -0.03 -11.16
N ASP A 375 -13.86 0.82 -12.15
CA ASP A 375 -15.19 0.85 -12.75
C ASP A 375 -15.20 -0.20 -13.87
N ALA A 376 -16.15 -1.14 -13.78
CA ALA A 376 -16.31 -2.30 -14.66
C ALA A 376 -15.15 -3.34 -14.65
N ILE A 377 -14.91 -3.99 -13.50
CA ILE A 377 -14.57 -5.42 -13.52
C ILE A 377 -15.86 -6.20 -13.27
N ASP A 378 -16.53 -6.58 -14.35
CA ASP A 378 -17.60 -7.58 -14.30
C ASP A 378 -16.98 -8.96 -14.07
N PHE A 379 -17.37 -9.61 -12.96
CA PHE A 379 -17.05 -11.01 -12.71
C PHE A 379 -18.18 -11.89 -13.28
N ASN A 380 -18.04 -12.32 -14.53
CA ASN A 380 -18.81 -13.40 -15.16
C ASN A 380 -17.88 -14.52 -15.62
#